data_AF-A0AAX3ZV49-F1
#
_entry.id   AF-A0AAX3ZV49-F1
#
_cell.length_a   1.000
_cell.length_b   1.000
_cell.length_c   1.000
_cell.angle_alpha   90.00
_cell.angle_beta   90.00
_cell.angle_gamma   90.00
#
_symmetry.space_group_name_H-M   'P 1'
#
loop_
_entity.id
_entity.type
_entity.pdbx_description
1 polymer ?
#
loop_
_entity_poly.entity_id
_entity_poly.type
_entity_poly.pdbx_seq_one_letter_code
_entity_poly.pdbx_strand_id
1 'polypeptide(L)'
;MSRTRLDRVRASLGIAQLALQQIEDDLSADDVDACELAAILRELQEDIDVPGGLFPALAQLVSTAARRAEQLEPDRDGDASCPLHEAAALLTDNAGQRLNWAARSLDPQGDDA
;
A
#
# COMPACT_ATOMS: atom_id res chain seq x y z
N MET A 1 26.24 -14.07 5.13
CA MET A 1 25.41 -13.18 5.96
C MET A 1 24.22 -12.54 5.21
N SER A 2 24.22 -12.48 3.87
CA SER A 2 23.10 -11.98 3.06
C SER A 2 21.87 -12.90 3.03
N ARG A 3 22.08 -14.23 3.01
CA ARG A 3 20.98 -15.23 3.05
C ARG A 3 20.02 -14.96 4.21
N THR A 4 20.51 -14.74 5.43
CA THR A 4 19.64 -14.50 6.59
C THR A 4 18.88 -13.18 6.57
N ARG A 5 19.38 -12.13 5.91
CA ARG A 5 18.63 -10.85 5.75
C ARG A 5 17.52 -11.01 4.72
N LEU A 6 17.83 -11.63 3.58
CA LEU A 6 16.85 -11.88 2.52
C LEU A 6 15.76 -12.85 2.99
N ASP A 7 16.12 -13.89 3.74
CA ASP A 7 15.14 -14.83 4.30
C ASP A 7 14.18 -14.16 5.28
N ARG A 8 14.67 -13.19 6.10
CA ARG A 8 13.80 -12.37 6.94
C ARG A 8 12.86 -11.48 6.14
N VAL A 9 13.36 -10.82 5.09
CA VAL A 9 12.51 -10.01 4.20
C VAL A 9 11.43 -10.88 3.55
N ARG A 10 11.78 -12.06 3.05
CA ARG A 10 10.81 -13.01 2.47
C ARG A 10 9.77 -13.46 3.49
N ALA A 11 10.17 -13.76 4.72
CA ALA A 11 9.24 -14.12 5.79
C ALA A 11 8.27 -12.96 6.10
N SER A 12 8.77 -11.73 6.23
CA SER A 12 7.92 -10.54 6.42
C SER A 12 6.94 -10.32 5.28
N LEU A 13 7.40 -10.46 4.03
CA LEU A 13 6.53 -10.35 2.85
C LEU A 13 5.46 -11.45 2.83
N GLY A 14 5.80 -12.67 3.21
CA GLY A 14 4.83 -13.76 3.32
C GLY A 14 3.73 -13.48 4.35
N ILE A 15 4.07 -12.86 5.49
CA ILE A 15 3.08 -12.45 6.50
C ILE A 15 2.17 -11.35 5.95
N ALA A 16 2.75 -10.33 5.30
CA ALA A 16 1.96 -9.25 4.69
C ALA A 16 1.01 -9.81 3.60
N GLN A 17 1.48 -10.76 2.80
CA GLN A 17 0.68 -11.40 1.77
C GLN A 17 -0.48 -12.21 2.35
N LEU A 18 -0.29 -12.90 3.48
CA LEU A 18 -1.38 -13.60 4.16
C LEU A 18 -2.46 -12.64 4.67
N ALA A 19 -2.07 -11.48 5.20
CA ALA A 19 -3.02 -10.47 5.65
C ALA A 19 -3.83 -9.88 4.48
N LEU A 20 -3.19 -9.62 3.34
CA LEU A 20 -3.89 -9.15 2.14
C LEU A 20 -4.81 -10.23 1.56
N GLN A 21 -4.38 -11.50 1.53
CA GLN A 21 -5.21 -12.60 1.06
C GLN A 21 -6.49 -12.74 1.88
N GLN A 22 -6.42 -12.56 3.20
CA GLN A 22 -7.61 -12.60 4.04
C GLN A 22 -8.63 -11.52 3.63
N ILE A 23 -8.17 -10.30 3.37
CA ILE A 23 -9.05 -9.20 2.92
C ILE A 23 -9.63 -9.51 1.54
N GLU A 24 -8.84 -10.08 0.62
CA GLU A 24 -9.32 -10.51 -0.70
C GLU A 24 -10.36 -11.63 -0.60
N ASP A 25 -10.17 -12.58 0.31
CA ASP A 25 -11.11 -13.67 0.56
C ASP A 25 -12.44 -13.13 1.11
N ASP A 26 -12.38 -12.19 2.06
CA ASP A 26 -13.57 -11.53 2.62
C ASP A 26 -14.32 -10.72 1.54
N LEU A 27 -13.60 -9.98 0.69
CA LEU A 27 -14.18 -9.25 -0.44
C LEU A 27 -14.79 -10.16 -1.53
N SER A 28 -14.36 -11.42 -1.58
CA SER A 28 -14.82 -12.40 -2.57
C SER A 28 -15.96 -13.28 -2.06
N ALA A 29 -16.42 -13.08 -0.81
CA ALA A 29 -17.52 -13.84 -0.25
C ALA A 29 -18.84 -13.56 -0.99
N ASP A 30 -19.65 -14.60 -1.20
CA ASP A 30 -20.87 -14.55 -2.02
C ASP A 30 -21.96 -13.63 -1.43
N ASP A 31 -21.84 -13.26 -0.16
CA ASP A 31 -22.80 -12.46 0.60
C ASP A 31 -22.43 -10.99 0.78
N VAL A 32 -21.28 -10.54 0.25
CA VAL A 32 -20.89 -9.12 0.29
C VAL A 32 -21.82 -8.28 -0.58
N ASP A 33 -22.60 -7.42 0.07
CA ASP A 33 -23.45 -6.46 -0.62
C ASP A 33 -22.75 -5.12 -0.90
N ALA A 34 -23.44 -4.21 -1.59
CA ALA A 34 -22.87 -2.92 -1.95
C ALA A 34 -22.56 -2.02 -0.74
N CYS A 35 -23.33 -2.15 0.34
CA CYS A 35 -23.13 -1.38 1.57
C CYS A 35 -21.90 -1.88 2.33
N GLU A 36 -21.77 -3.20 2.48
CA GLU A 36 -20.61 -3.83 3.11
C GLU A 36 -19.33 -3.59 2.31
N LEU A 37 -19.37 -3.71 0.98
CA LEU A 37 -18.24 -3.37 0.12
C LEU A 37 -17.85 -1.89 0.28
N ALA A 38 -18.82 -0.98 0.32
CA ALA A 38 -18.53 0.44 0.55
C ALA A 38 -17.88 0.67 1.93
N ALA A 39 -18.34 0.00 2.98
CA ALA A 39 -17.76 0.09 4.31
C ALA A 39 -16.30 -0.41 4.33
N ILE A 40 -16.01 -1.55 3.71
CA ILE A 40 -14.64 -2.08 3.60
C ILE A 40 -13.74 -1.09 2.83
N LEU A 41 -14.23 -0.51 1.73
CA LEU A 41 -13.45 0.46 0.95
C LEU A 41 -13.19 1.77 1.71
N ARG A 42 -14.12 2.22 2.57
CA ARG A 42 -13.91 3.36 3.48
C ARG A 42 -12.83 3.05 4.53
N GLU A 43 -12.90 1.89 5.17
CA GLU A 43 -11.89 1.45 6.16
C GLU A 43 -10.49 1.37 5.51
N LEU A 44 -10.40 0.80 4.31
CA LEU A 44 -9.15 0.77 3.54
C LEU A 44 -8.66 2.17 3.21
N GLN A 45 -9.56 3.09 2.82
CA GLN A 45 -9.22 4.47 2.52
C GLN A 45 -8.69 5.24 3.74
N GLU A 46 -9.30 5.02 4.91
CA GLU A 46 -8.84 5.61 6.17
C GLU A 46 -7.43 5.15 6.53
N ASP A 47 -7.09 3.88 6.32
CA ASP A 47 -5.73 3.40 6.59
C ASP A 47 -4.72 3.90 5.55
N ILE A 48 -5.05 4.00 4.26
CA ILE A 48 -4.04 4.41 3.25
C ILE A 48 -3.74 5.91 3.21
N ASP A 49 -4.66 6.78 3.64
CA ASP A 49 -4.48 8.24 3.56
C ASP A 49 -3.88 8.87 4.84
N VAL A 50 -3.76 8.12 5.94
CA VAL A 50 -3.20 8.63 7.20
C VAL A 50 -1.67 8.49 7.29
N PRO A 51 -0.96 9.41 7.98
CA PRO A 51 0.45 9.24 8.28
C PRO A 51 0.72 7.93 9.02
N GLY A 52 1.54 7.05 8.41
CA GLY A 52 1.86 5.73 8.98
C GLY A 52 0.97 4.58 8.49
N GLY A 53 -0.02 4.89 7.65
CA GLY A 53 -0.85 3.95 6.92
C GLY A 53 -0.09 3.08 5.91
N LEU A 54 -0.78 2.10 5.30
CA LEU A 54 -0.16 1.13 4.40
C LEU A 54 0.61 1.77 3.23
N PHE A 55 0.00 2.66 2.44
CA PHE A 55 0.67 3.27 1.28
C PHE A 55 1.82 4.19 1.66
N PRO A 56 1.70 5.10 2.64
CA PRO A 56 2.83 5.85 3.18
C PRO A 56 3.95 4.95 3.72
N ALA A 57 3.62 3.83 4.36
CA ALA A 57 4.60 2.87 4.87
C ALA A 57 5.37 2.18 3.72
N LEU A 58 4.68 1.77 2.66
CA LEU A 58 5.30 1.22 1.45
C LEU A 58 6.16 2.26 0.74
N ALA A 59 5.67 3.48 0.56
CA ALA A 59 6.43 4.58 -0.03
C ALA A 59 7.70 4.89 0.79
N GLN A 60 7.61 4.86 2.12
CA GLN A 60 8.77 5.07 2.99
C GLN A 60 9.76 3.90 2.94
N LEU A 61 9.30 2.66 2.76
CA LEU A 61 10.16 1.49 2.54
C LEU A 61 10.97 1.66 1.25
N VAL A 62 10.30 2.02 0.14
CA VAL A 62 10.95 2.25 -1.15
C VAL A 62 11.88 3.47 -1.10
N SER A 63 11.47 4.57 -0.46
CA SER A 63 12.34 5.74 -0.23
C SER A 63 13.57 5.37 0.60
N THR A 64 13.45 4.44 1.54
CA THR A 64 14.59 3.92 2.30
C THR A 64 15.53 3.12 1.40
N ALA A 65 15.01 2.34 0.46
CA ALA A 65 15.82 1.68 -0.55
C ALA A 65 16.53 2.70 -1.47
N ALA A 66 15.84 3.75 -1.90
CA ALA A 66 16.40 4.83 -2.71
C ALA A 66 17.60 5.49 -2.01
N ARG A 67 17.44 5.89 -0.74
CA ARG A 67 18.53 6.44 0.09
C ARG A 67 19.70 5.48 0.25
N ARG A 68 19.45 4.16 0.26
CA ARG A 68 20.52 3.16 0.29
C ARG A 68 21.21 3.02 -1.05
N ALA A 69 20.48 3.13 -2.17
CA ALA A 69 21.07 3.14 -3.50
C ALA A 69 21.99 4.36 -3.71
N GLU A 70 21.57 5.56 -3.27
CA GLU A 70 22.42 6.77 -3.29
C GLU A 70 23.76 6.57 -2.59
N GLN A 71 23.75 5.89 -1.44
CA GLN A 71 24.97 5.59 -0.68
C GLN A 71 25.88 4.58 -1.37
N LEU A 72 25.33 3.69 -2.19
CA LEU A 72 26.07 2.64 -2.88
C LEU A 72 26.62 3.11 -4.23
N GLU A 73 25.98 4.09 -4.85
CA GLU A 73 26.30 4.57 -6.20
C GLU A 73 26.40 6.11 -6.28
N PRO A 74 27.31 6.75 -5.52
CA PRO A 74 27.39 8.21 -5.43
C PRO A 74 27.73 8.90 -6.76
N ASP A 75 28.41 8.20 -7.68
CA ASP A 75 28.88 8.75 -8.96
C ASP A 75 27.97 8.43 -10.16
N ARG A 76 26.86 7.71 -9.95
CA ARG A 76 25.96 7.24 -11.05
C ARG A 76 24.71 8.08 -11.25
N ASP A 77 24.73 9.34 -10.79
CA ASP A 77 23.64 10.31 -10.97
C ASP A 77 22.23 9.75 -10.66
N GLY A 78 22.15 8.84 -9.69
CA GLY A 78 20.90 8.23 -9.27
C GLY A 78 20.30 7.16 -10.19
N ASP A 79 21.08 6.51 -11.06
CA ASP A 79 20.62 5.38 -11.91
C ASP A 79 19.70 4.39 -11.18
N ALA A 80 20.03 4.04 -9.93
CA ALA A 80 19.20 3.17 -9.09
C ALA A 80 18.28 3.93 -8.12
N SER A 81 18.65 5.12 -7.64
CA SER A 81 17.87 5.83 -6.62
C SER A 81 16.70 6.65 -7.19
N CYS A 82 16.88 7.27 -8.37
CA CYS A 82 15.83 8.01 -9.08
C CYS A 82 14.58 7.16 -9.33
N PRO A 83 14.66 5.98 -10.00
CA PRO A 83 13.47 5.15 -10.21
C PRO A 83 12.83 4.66 -8.90
N LEU A 84 13.60 4.52 -7.82
CA LEU A 84 13.05 4.16 -6.51
C LEU A 84 12.27 5.33 -5.87
N HIS A 85 12.78 6.56 -5.96
CA HIS A 85 12.02 7.73 -5.50
C HIS A 85 10.75 7.95 -6.33
N GLU A 86 10.81 7.74 -7.64
CA GLU A 86 9.63 7.80 -8.52
C GLU A 86 8.60 6.73 -8.13
N ALA A 87 9.04 5.49 -7.90
CA ALA A 87 8.15 4.42 -7.44
C ALA A 87 7.52 4.74 -6.08
N ALA A 88 8.27 5.34 -5.15
CA ALA A 88 7.73 5.77 -3.86
C ALA A 88 6.65 6.85 -4.01
N ALA A 89 6.84 7.81 -4.91
CA ALA A 89 5.85 8.85 -5.19
C ALA A 89 4.55 8.28 -5.77
N LEU A 90 4.67 7.33 -6.71
CA LEU A 90 3.53 6.66 -7.34
C LEU A 90 2.67 5.86 -6.35
N LEU A 91 3.28 5.25 -5.33
CA LEU A 91 2.55 4.47 -4.33
C LEU A 91 1.55 5.30 -3.51
N THR A 92 1.80 6.60 -3.37
CA THR A 92 0.93 7.52 -2.64
C THR A 92 0.00 8.32 -3.55
N ASP A 93 -0.01 8.06 -4.86
CA ASP A 93 -0.77 8.88 -5.81
C ASP A 93 -2.21 8.41 -5.99
N ASN A 94 -3.16 9.32 -5.73
CA ASN A 94 -4.60 9.26 -6.06
C ASN A 94 -5.41 8.07 -5.52
N ALA A 95 -4.79 7.00 -5.02
CA ALA A 95 -5.48 5.76 -4.70
C ALA A 95 -6.53 5.95 -3.60
N GLY A 96 -6.25 6.72 -2.54
CA GLY A 96 -7.24 7.11 -1.52
C GLY A 96 -8.47 7.81 -2.09
N GLN A 97 -8.25 8.78 -2.99
CA GLN A 97 -9.34 9.50 -3.66
C GLN A 97 -10.20 8.55 -4.51
N ARG A 98 -9.57 7.58 -5.20
CA ARG A 98 -10.30 6.59 -6.00
C ARG A 98 -11.12 5.63 -5.14
N LEU A 99 -10.57 5.16 -4.02
CA LEU A 99 -11.32 4.30 -3.08
C LEU A 99 -12.52 5.04 -2.49
N ASN A 100 -12.31 6.28 -2.03
CA ASN A 100 -13.40 7.12 -1.53
C ASN A 100 -14.50 7.32 -2.59
N TRP A 101 -14.12 7.62 -3.83
CA TRP A 101 -15.09 7.78 -4.91
C TRP A 101 -15.87 6.49 -5.20
N ALA A 102 -15.20 5.33 -5.20
CA ALA A 102 -15.85 4.04 -5.39
C ALA A 102 -16.84 3.73 -4.26
N ALA A 103 -16.43 3.90 -2.99
CA ALA A 103 -17.30 3.71 -1.83
C ALA A 103 -18.56 4.58 -1.90
N ARG A 104 -18.41 5.87 -2.19
CA ARG A 104 -19.54 6.81 -2.36
C ARG A 104 -20.48 6.45 -3.51
N SER A 105 -19.95 5.82 -4.56
CA SER A 105 -20.75 5.40 -5.71
C SER A 105 -21.58 4.15 -5.38
N LEU A 106 -21.06 3.27 -4.53
CA LEU A 106 -21.73 2.06 -4.07
C LEU A 106 -22.79 2.35 -3.00
N ASP A 107 -22.48 3.26 -2.07
CA ASP A 107 -23.35 3.65 -0.97
C ASP A 107 -23.33 5.18 -0.76
N PRO A 108 -24.18 5.93 -1.48
CA PRO A 108 -24.23 7.38 -1.36
C PRO A 108 -24.77 7.91 -0.03
N GLN A 109 -25.47 7.08 0.76
CA GLN A 109 -26.13 7.51 2.01
C GLN A 109 -25.30 7.20 3.27
N GLY A 110 -24.32 6.30 3.20
CA GLY A 110 -23.50 5.93 4.36
C GLY A 110 -22.48 6.97 4.85
N ASP A 111 -22.41 8.16 4.24
CA ASP A 111 -21.60 9.28 4.76
C ASP A 111 -22.33 10.05 5.89
N ASP A 112 -23.64 9.81 6.11
CA ASP A 112 -24.48 10.54 7.06
C ASP A 112 -24.61 9.87 8.46
N ALA A 113 -23.87 8.78 8.72
CA ALA A 113 -23.94 8.00 9.96
C ALA A 113 -22.82 8.33 10.97
#